data_AF-A0A6B3FSK5-F1
#
_entry.id   AF-A0A6B3FSK5-F1
#
_cell.length_a   1.000
_cell.length_b   1.000
_cell.length_c   1.000
_cell.angle_alpha   90.00
_cell.angle_beta   90.00
_cell.angle_gamma   90.00
#
_symmetry.space_group_name_H-M   'P 1'
#
loop_
_entity.id
_entity.type
_entity.pdbx_description
1 polymer ?
#
loop_
_entity_poly.entity_id
_entity_poly.type
_entity_poly.pdbx_seq_one_letter_code
_entity_poly.pdbx_strand_id
1 'polypeptide(L)'
;DLESHSCYGQAAVPGGISVNARGMARILSTGSDSITVEAGATWAEITDHLLPRGRTLPALPDYLPLSVGGTISVGGIGLTMGSEGLIADTVTSMTVVTGTGEVVTASKNRRSDLFRAALAGGGQVGVIV
;
A
#
# COMPACT_ATOMS: atom_id res chain seq x y z
N ASP A 1 -18.19 -5.84 3.65
CA ASP A 1 -17.18 -4.80 3.40
C ASP A 1 -17.32 -3.64 4.37
N LEU A 2 -16.93 -3.83 5.64
CA LEU A 2 -17.04 -2.80 6.68
C LEU A 2 -15.84 -1.83 6.74
N GLU A 3 -14.79 -2.05 5.92
CA GLU A 3 -13.53 -1.30 6.02
C GLU A 3 -12.96 -0.85 4.66
N SER A 4 -13.81 -0.71 3.63
CA SER A 4 -13.41 -0.01 2.40
C SER A 4 -13.65 1.49 2.57
N HIS A 5 -12.60 2.28 2.49
CA HIS A 5 -12.65 3.75 2.60
C HIS A 5 -12.66 4.47 1.23
N SER A 6 -12.86 3.72 0.14
CA SER A 6 -13.01 4.28 -1.20
C SER A 6 -14.42 4.87 -1.40
N CYS A 7 -14.51 6.10 -1.91
CA CYS A 7 -15.78 6.82 -2.12
C CYS A 7 -16.26 6.75 -3.57
N TYR A 8 -17.54 6.54 -3.86
CA TYR A 8 -18.05 6.41 -5.25
C TYR A 8 -17.68 5.08 -5.94
N GLY A 9 -17.42 4.03 -5.15
CA GLY A 9 -17.38 2.66 -5.65
C GLY A 9 -16.11 2.24 -6.39
N GLN A 10 -14.97 2.90 -6.19
CA GLN A 10 -13.72 2.49 -6.86
C GLN A 10 -13.30 1.06 -6.52
N ALA A 11 -13.60 0.59 -5.31
CA ALA A 11 -13.36 -0.78 -4.89
C ALA A 11 -14.54 -1.73 -5.16
N ALA A 12 -15.65 -1.21 -5.71
CA ALA A 12 -16.82 -2.02 -6.00
C ALA A 12 -16.65 -2.73 -7.34
N VAL A 13 -17.08 -3.99 -7.38
CA VAL A 13 -16.97 -4.85 -8.57
C VAL A 13 -18.30 -5.55 -8.85
N PRO A 14 -19.33 -4.84 -9.37
CA PRO A 14 -20.64 -5.43 -9.64
C PRO A 14 -20.54 -6.64 -10.57
N GLY A 15 -21.01 -7.81 -10.12
CA GLY A 15 -20.91 -9.07 -10.88
C GLY A 15 -19.49 -9.63 -11.02
N GLY A 16 -18.51 -9.01 -10.37
CA GLY A 16 -17.11 -9.43 -10.37
C GLY A 16 -16.71 -10.15 -9.09
N ILE A 17 -15.39 -10.34 -8.93
CA ILE A 17 -14.78 -10.96 -7.76
C ILE A 17 -14.04 -9.87 -6.98
N SER A 18 -14.42 -9.68 -5.72
CA SER A 18 -13.70 -8.81 -4.80
C SER A 18 -12.65 -9.62 -4.04
N VAL A 19 -11.39 -9.16 -4.07
CA VAL A 19 -10.29 -9.76 -3.32
C VAL A 19 -10.11 -8.97 -2.03
N ASN A 20 -10.44 -9.58 -0.89
CA ASN A 20 -10.25 -8.96 0.41
C ASN A 20 -8.82 -9.19 0.91
N ALA A 21 -7.99 -8.15 0.87
CA ALA A 21 -6.61 -8.21 1.31
C ALA A 21 -6.43 -8.23 2.83
N ARG A 22 -7.47 -8.01 3.66
CA ARG A 22 -7.35 -7.92 5.13
C ARG A 22 -6.61 -9.11 5.77
N GLY A 23 -6.77 -10.31 5.23
CA GLY A 23 -6.09 -11.51 5.73
C GLY A 23 -4.57 -11.53 5.48
N MET A 24 -4.07 -10.64 4.61
CA MET A 24 -2.68 -10.45 4.27
C MET A 24 -2.12 -9.23 5.01
N ALA A 25 -1.99 -9.33 6.33
CA ALA A 25 -1.58 -8.24 7.21
C ALA A 25 -0.25 -8.49 7.94
N ARG A 26 0.58 -9.42 7.45
CA ARG A 26 1.84 -9.76 8.11
C ARG A 26 2.89 -8.66 7.89
N ILE A 27 3.62 -8.37 8.96
CA ILE A 27 4.91 -7.67 8.88
C ILE A 27 5.97 -8.71 8.52
N LEU A 28 6.49 -8.64 7.29
CA LEU A 28 7.41 -9.63 6.74
C LEU A 28 8.86 -9.39 7.17
N SER A 29 9.28 -8.12 7.28
CA SER A 29 10.61 -7.74 7.76
C SER A 29 10.65 -6.31 8.27
N THR A 30 11.59 -6.03 9.18
CA THR A 30 11.89 -4.68 9.67
C THR A 30 13.39 -4.46 9.58
N GLY A 31 13.82 -3.69 8.58
CA GLY A 31 15.22 -3.33 8.35
C GLY A 31 15.66 -2.10 9.16
N SER A 32 16.83 -1.53 8.84
CA SER A 32 17.26 -0.24 9.42
C SER A 32 16.37 0.91 8.94
N ASP A 33 16.15 0.97 7.62
CA ASP A 33 15.58 2.15 6.95
C ASP A 33 14.30 1.82 6.16
N SER A 34 13.78 0.60 6.28
CA SER A 34 12.55 0.17 5.61
C SER A 34 11.84 -0.93 6.38
N ILE A 35 10.55 -1.09 6.11
CA ILE A 35 9.71 -2.19 6.58
C ILE A 35 9.06 -2.84 5.36
N THR A 36 9.00 -4.17 5.34
CA THR A 36 8.23 -4.91 4.34
C THR A 36 7.00 -5.51 5.00
N VAL A 37 5.84 -5.23 4.44
CA VAL A 37 4.53 -5.68 4.95
C VAL A 37 3.69 -6.17 3.79
N GLU A 38 2.76 -7.06 4.10
CA GLU A 38 1.71 -7.44 3.14
C GLU A 38 0.73 -6.29 2.93
N ALA A 39 0.13 -6.22 1.73
CA ALA A 39 -0.69 -5.09 1.31
C ALA A 39 -1.96 -4.85 2.16
N GLY A 40 -2.44 -5.86 2.89
CA GLY A 40 -3.59 -5.77 3.77
C GLY A 40 -3.30 -5.21 5.16
N ALA A 41 -2.02 -5.10 5.55
CA ALA A 41 -1.63 -4.49 6.82
C ALA A 41 -2.12 -3.04 6.88
N THR A 42 -2.54 -2.60 8.06
CA THR A 42 -2.96 -1.23 8.31
C THR A 42 -1.79 -0.37 8.79
N TRP A 43 -1.88 0.94 8.56
CA TRP A 43 -0.89 1.87 9.11
C TRP A 43 -0.89 1.89 10.64
N ALA A 44 -2.02 1.56 11.28
CA ALA A 44 -2.12 1.38 12.73
C ALA A 44 -1.25 0.21 13.20
N GLU A 45 -1.37 -0.97 12.57
CA GLU A 45 -0.56 -2.15 12.91
C GLU A 45 0.94 -1.90 12.71
N ILE A 46 1.31 -1.17 11.65
CA ILE A 46 2.71 -0.79 11.40
C ILE A 46 3.21 0.16 12.48
N THR A 47 2.39 1.15 12.84
CA THR A 47 2.74 2.14 13.87
C THR A 47 2.89 1.46 15.24
N ASP A 48 1.98 0.58 15.63
CA ASP A 48 2.04 -0.19 16.87
C ASP A 48 3.27 -1.10 16.93
N HIS A 49 3.72 -1.62 15.78
CA HIS A 49 4.97 -2.37 15.70
C HIS A 49 6.21 -1.49 15.79
N LEU A 50 6.24 -0.30 15.19
CA LEU A 50 7.44 0.54 15.13
C LEU A 50 7.64 1.41 16.37
N LEU A 51 6.56 1.92 16.98
CA LEU A 51 6.66 2.84 18.13
C LEU A 51 7.42 2.26 19.34
N PRO A 52 7.20 1.00 19.77
CA PRO A 52 7.98 0.40 20.87
C PRO A 52 9.48 0.29 20.58
N ARG A 53 9.86 0.40 19.30
CA ARG A 53 11.26 0.36 18.82
C ARG A 53 11.84 1.77 18.64
N GLY A 54 11.12 2.81 19.03
CA GLY A 54 11.53 4.21 18.88
C GLY A 54 11.59 4.67 17.43
N ARG A 55 10.79 4.07 16.54
CA ARG A 55 10.77 4.38 15.10
C ARG A 55 9.38 4.78 14.65
N THR A 56 9.33 5.56 13.57
CA THR A 56 8.11 5.90 12.84
C THR A 56 8.38 5.91 11.34
N LEU A 57 7.33 5.88 10.53
CA LEU A 57 7.42 6.09 9.09
C LEU A 57 7.55 7.59 8.77
N PRO A 58 8.21 7.96 7.67
CA PRO A 58 8.35 9.36 7.25
C PRO A 58 7.00 10.00 6.87
N ALA A 59 6.07 9.20 6.35
CA ALA A 59 4.73 9.63 6.00
C ALA A 59 3.68 8.63 6.50
N LEU A 60 2.56 9.15 6.99
CA LEU A 60 1.41 8.39 7.49
C LEU A 60 0.12 9.09 7.03
N PRO A 61 -0.97 8.35 6.80
CA PRO A 61 -2.27 8.98 6.58
C PRO A 61 -2.82 9.52 7.90
N ASP A 62 -3.69 10.53 7.81
CA ASP A 62 -4.33 11.11 9.00
C ASP A 62 -5.31 10.13 9.69
N TYR A 63 -5.74 9.08 8.98
CA TYR A 63 -6.54 7.97 9.50
C TYR A 63 -5.78 6.65 9.32
N LEU A 64 -5.29 6.09 10.43
CA LEU A 64 -4.39 4.93 10.45
C LEU A 64 -5.03 3.56 10.13
N PRO A 65 -6.33 3.29 10.37
CA PRO A 65 -6.96 2.02 10.02
C PRO A 65 -7.12 1.74 8.51
N LEU A 66 -6.45 2.50 7.63
CA LEU A 66 -6.39 2.21 6.19
C LEU A 66 -5.37 1.11 5.90
N SER A 67 -5.64 0.26 4.91
CA SER A 67 -4.64 -0.71 4.43
C SER A 67 -3.53 -0.03 3.62
N VAL A 68 -2.32 -0.57 3.68
CA VAL A 68 -1.18 -0.10 2.89
C VAL A 68 -1.50 -0.14 1.40
N GLY A 69 -1.92 -1.29 0.88
CA GLY A 69 -2.22 -1.47 -0.54
C GLY A 69 -3.27 -0.48 -1.06
N GLY A 70 -4.31 -0.23 -0.27
CA GLY A 70 -5.34 0.75 -0.61
C GLY A 70 -4.79 2.18 -0.65
N THR A 71 -4.05 2.59 0.38
CA THR A 71 -3.42 3.92 0.44
C THR A 71 -2.44 4.14 -0.72
N ILE A 72 -1.56 3.17 -1.00
CA ILE A 72 -0.59 3.26 -2.10
C ILE A 72 -1.29 3.31 -3.47
N SER A 73 -2.38 2.57 -3.64
CA SER A 73 -3.17 2.57 -4.89
C SER A 73 -3.83 3.92 -5.18
N VAL A 74 -4.09 4.75 -4.16
CA VAL A 74 -4.69 6.09 -4.33
C VAL A 74 -3.64 7.21 -4.22
N GLY A 75 -2.47 6.92 -3.66
CA GLY A 75 -1.36 7.86 -3.47
C GLY A 75 -1.10 8.15 -1.99
N GLY A 76 -2.17 8.47 -1.23
CA GLY A 76 -2.09 8.75 0.20
C GLY A 76 -1.50 10.13 0.51
N ILE A 77 -2.27 10.94 1.24
CA ILE A 77 -1.86 12.26 1.71
C ILE A 77 -1.82 12.22 3.24
N GLY A 78 -0.85 12.92 3.81
CA GLY A 78 -0.75 13.13 5.26
C GLY A 78 -0.03 14.42 5.58
N LEU A 79 0.10 14.71 6.88
CA LEU A 79 0.67 15.96 7.38
C LEU A 79 2.09 16.26 6.88
N THR A 80 2.89 15.24 6.57
CA THR A 80 4.28 15.40 6.09
C THR A 80 4.39 15.56 4.57
N MET A 81 3.28 15.68 3.84
CA MET A 81 3.29 15.79 2.37
C MET A 81 4.16 16.94 1.84
N GLY A 82 4.24 18.05 2.59
CA GLY A 82 5.07 19.20 2.21
C GLY A 82 6.58 18.89 2.14
N SER A 83 7.08 17.90 2.89
CA SER A 83 8.50 17.50 2.88
C SER A 83 8.73 16.14 2.24
N GLU A 84 7.80 15.19 2.42
CA GLU A 84 7.97 13.78 2.00
C GLU A 84 7.23 13.42 0.70
N GLY A 85 6.35 14.29 0.20
CA GLY A 85 5.46 13.98 -0.92
C GLY A 85 4.28 13.09 -0.53
N LEU A 86 3.70 12.38 -1.48
CA LEU A 86 2.64 11.42 -1.19
C LEU A 86 3.20 10.23 -0.39
N ILE A 87 2.35 9.53 0.34
CA ILE A 87 2.76 8.30 1.03
C ILE A 87 3.28 7.28 0.01
N ALA A 88 2.70 7.24 -1.19
CA ALA A 88 3.18 6.47 -2.33
C ALA A 88 4.61 6.81 -2.78
N ASP A 89 5.07 8.05 -2.59
CA ASP A 89 6.44 8.45 -2.97
C ASP A 89 7.50 7.81 -2.06
N THR A 90 7.10 7.34 -0.87
CA THR A 90 7.96 6.66 0.10
C THR A 90 8.21 5.18 -0.23
N VAL A 91 7.44 4.60 -1.16
CA VAL A 91 7.57 3.19 -1.54
C VAL A 91 8.88 2.96 -2.30
N THR A 92 9.64 1.96 -1.89
CA THR A 92 10.91 1.59 -2.54
C THR A 92 10.76 0.42 -3.51
N SER A 93 9.86 -0.52 -3.21
CA SER A 93 9.46 -1.64 -4.06
C SER A 93 8.10 -2.18 -3.62
N MET A 94 7.44 -2.92 -4.51
CA MET A 94 6.18 -3.62 -4.23
C MET A 94 6.10 -4.92 -5.03
N THR A 95 5.31 -5.88 -4.57
CA THR A 95 4.93 -7.05 -5.36
C THR A 95 3.51 -6.85 -5.89
N VAL A 96 3.33 -7.13 -7.18
CA VAL A 96 2.05 -6.98 -7.87
C VAL A 96 1.69 -8.29 -8.56
N VAL A 97 0.47 -8.77 -8.33
CA VAL A 97 -0.16 -9.78 -9.18
C VAL A 97 -0.80 -9.06 -10.35
N THR A 98 -0.24 -9.25 -11.54
CA THR A 98 -0.70 -8.59 -12.77
C THR A 98 -2.02 -9.16 -13.28
N GLY A 99 -2.66 -8.50 -14.25
CA GLY A 99 -3.89 -8.98 -14.88
C GLY A 99 -3.74 -10.33 -15.63
N THR A 100 -2.52 -10.78 -15.90
CA THR A 100 -2.24 -12.11 -16.48
C THR A 100 -1.98 -13.18 -15.42
N GLY A 101 -1.99 -12.81 -14.13
CA GLY A 101 -1.71 -13.69 -12.99
C GLY A 101 -0.23 -13.83 -12.64
N GLU A 102 0.68 -13.12 -13.33
CA GLU A 102 2.10 -13.12 -12.97
C GLU A 102 2.35 -12.35 -11.68
N VAL A 103 3.18 -12.92 -10.79
CA VAL A 103 3.66 -12.26 -9.57
C VAL A 103 4.98 -11.55 -9.88
N VAL A 104 4.96 -10.23 -9.84
CA VAL A 104 6.09 -9.39 -10.26
C VAL A 104 6.48 -8.44 -9.13
N THR A 105 7.75 -8.46 -8.71
CA THR A 105 8.29 -7.38 -7.88
C THR A 105 8.75 -6.22 -8.76
N ALA A 106 8.21 -5.04 -8.50
CA ALA A 106 8.49 -3.80 -9.21
C ALA A 106 9.13 -2.77 -8.28
N SER A 107 10.03 -1.96 -8.82
CA SER A 107 10.72 -0.86 -8.14
C SER A 107 11.14 0.21 -9.15
N LYS A 108 11.75 1.30 -8.69
CA LYS A 108 12.31 2.34 -9.57
C LYS A 108 13.30 1.78 -10.62
N ASN A 109 13.98 0.67 -10.32
CA ASN A 109 15.04 0.08 -11.16
C ASN A 109 14.67 -1.29 -11.76
N ARG A 110 13.49 -1.83 -11.45
CA ARG A 110 13.04 -3.15 -11.95
C ARG A 110 11.55 -3.06 -12.29
N ARG A 111 11.18 -3.33 -13.56
CA ARG A 111 9.79 -3.19 -14.03
C ARG A 111 9.23 -1.80 -13.64
N SER A 112 10.01 -0.76 -13.96
CA SER A 112 9.78 0.61 -13.51
C SER A 112 8.51 1.23 -14.12
N ASP A 113 8.12 0.76 -15.30
CA ASP A 113 6.83 1.02 -15.93
C ASP A 113 5.67 0.57 -15.04
N LEU A 114 5.68 -0.69 -14.59
CA LEU A 114 4.67 -1.24 -13.69
C LEU A 114 4.69 -0.54 -12.33
N PHE A 115 5.89 -0.31 -11.78
CA PHE A 115 6.05 0.38 -10.50
C PHE A 115 5.38 1.76 -10.52
N ARG A 116 5.68 2.58 -11.54
CA ARG A 116 5.10 3.92 -11.70
C ARG A 116 3.60 3.87 -11.96
N ALA A 117 3.13 2.87 -12.71
CA ALA A 117 1.71 2.73 -13.02
C ALA A 117 0.88 2.22 -11.84
N ALA A 118 1.47 1.48 -10.90
CA ALA A 118 0.80 0.98 -9.71
C ALA A 118 0.67 2.04 -8.61
N LEU A 119 1.68 2.91 -8.44
CA LEU A 119 1.64 4.03 -7.50
C LEU A 119 0.56 5.03 -7.90
N ALA A 120 -0.40 5.28 -7.00
CA ALA A 120 -1.59 6.09 -7.28
C ALA A 120 -2.38 5.62 -8.53
N GLY A 121 -2.24 4.34 -8.91
CA GLY A 121 -2.81 3.77 -10.13
C GLY A 121 -4.25 3.28 -10.02
N GLY A 122 -4.91 3.46 -8.88
CA GLY A 122 -6.29 3.03 -8.65
C GLY A 122 -6.52 1.52 -8.82
N GLY A 123 -5.49 0.70 -8.60
CA GLY A 123 -5.54 -0.76 -8.78
C GLY A 123 -5.70 -1.23 -10.24
N GLN A 124 -5.51 -0.35 -11.24
CA GLN A 124 -5.81 -0.66 -12.65
C GLN A 124 -4.82 -1.61 -13.33
N VAL A 125 -3.62 -1.80 -12.76
CA VAL A 125 -2.54 -2.58 -13.37
C VAL A 125 -2.25 -3.91 -12.64
N GLY A 126 -3.01 -4.21 -11.59
CA GLY A 126 -2.87 -5.43 -10.81
C GLY A 126 -3.20 -5.22 -9.32
N VAL A 127 -3.05 -6.30 -8.56
CA VAL A 127 -3.24 -6.32 -7.11
C VAL A 127 -1.89 -6.23 -6.43
N ILE A 128 -1.68 -5.20 -5.60
CA ILE A 128 -0.50 -5.12 -4.73
C ILE A 128 -0.65 -6.18 -3.62
N VAL A 129 0.40 -6.98 -3.38
CA VAL A 129 0.39 -8.10 -2.42
C VAL A 129 1.52 -8.03 -1.41
#